data_AF-A0A661RS84-F1
#
_entry.id   AF-A0A661RS84-F1
#
_cell.length_a   1.000
_cell.length_b   1.000
_cell.length_c   1.000
_cell.angle_alpha   90.00
_cell.angle_beta   90.00
_cell.angle_gamma   90.00
#
_symmetry.space_group_name_H-M   'P 1'
#
loop_
_entity.id
_entity.type
_entity.pdbx_description
1 polymer ?
#
loop_
_entity_poly.entity_id
_entity_poly.type
_entity_poly.pdbx_seq_one_letter_code
_entity_poly.pdbx_strand_id
1 'polypeptide(L)'
;MKSIRAEFEEVSKKISIKKDAKEEDWATVCRKFNDDVSRICDATDQEDYTGLFECFDDENKRFFYLVKEDKNLYRMKHKYFFDNLGLK
;
A
#
# COMPACT_ATOMS: atom_id res chain seq x y z
N MET A 1 11.43 3.30 -0.06
CA MET A 1 10.21 2.82 0.63
C MET A 1 10.21 1.32 0.57
N LYS A 2 9.79 0.62 1.63
CA LYS A 2 9.75 -0.86 1.64
C LYS A 2 8.35 -1.34 1.29
N SER A 3 8.25 -2.49 0.65
CA SER A 3 6.97 -3.12 0.31
C SER A 3 7.02 -4.62 0.53
N ILE A 4 5.88 -5.23 0.80
CA ILE A 4 5.74 -6.69 0.91
C ILE A 4 4.48 -7.15 0.20
N ARG A 5 4.54 -8.35 -0.38
CA ARG A 5 3.39 -8.92 -1.07
C ARG A 5 2.26 -9.26 -0.10
N ALA A 6 1.05 -8.87 -0.46
CA ALA A 6 -0.14 -9.06 0.33
C ALA A 6 -1.21 -9.85 -0.43
N GLU A 7 -2.17 -10.33 0.35
CA GLU A 7 -3.45 -10.84 -0.11
C GLU A 7 -4.52 -9.88 0.42
N PHE A 8 -5.51 -9.60 -0.43
CA PHE A 8 -6.59 -8.70 -0.11
C PHE A 8 -7.92 -9.35 -0.50
N GLU A 9 -8.81 -9.46 0.48
CA GLU A 9 -10.17 -9.93 0.29
C GLU A 9 -11.10 -8.72 0.24
N GLU A 10 -11.67 -8.43 -0.94
CA GLU A 10 -12.42 -7.20 -1.17
C GLU A 10 -13.69 -7.06 -0.33
N VAL A 11 -14.37 -8.18 -0.06
CA VAL A 11 -15.67 -8.23 0.64
C VAL A 11 -15.49 -7.92 2.11
N SER A 12 -14.52 -8.58 2.76
CA SER A 12 -14.22 -8.40 4.18
C SER A 12 -13.26 -7.24 4.45
N LYS A 13 -12.67 -6.67 3.38
CA LYS A 13 -11.54 -5.72 3.43
C LYS A 13 -10.35 -6.26 4.21
N LYS A 14 -10.24 -7.58 4.34
CA LYS A 14 -9.17 -8.22 5.10
C LYS A 14 -7.88 -8.16 4.30
N ILE A 15 -6.82 -7.68 4.96
CA ILE A 15 -5.47 -7.61 4.42
C ILE A 15 -4.60 -8.59 5.19
N SER A 16 -3.86 -9.43 4.48
CA SER A 16 -2.87 -10.32 5.07
C SER A 16 -1.58 -10.31 4.27
N ILE A 17 -0.44 -10.40 4.96
CA ILE A 17 0.84 -10.61 4.31
C ILE A 17 0.84 -12.00 3.70
N LYS A 18 1.21 -12.12 2.42
CA LYS A 18 1.28 -13.42 1.75
C LYS A 18 2.33 -14.29 2.44
N LYS A 19 2.02 -15.57 2.65
CA LYS A 19 2.96 -16.52 3.26
C LYS A 19 4.28 -16.55 2.49
N ASP A 20 5.40 -16.50 3.21
CA ASP A 20 6.76 -16.49 2.67
C ASP A 20 7.11 -15.27 1.79
N ALA A 21 6.30 -14.21 1.86
CA ALA A 21 6.63 -12.96 1.20
C ALA A 21 7.88 -12.33 1.82
N LYS A 22 8.70 -11.71 0.96
CA LYS A 22 9.89 -10.99 1.35
C LYS A 22 9.66 -9.49 1.15
N GLU A 23 10.33 -8.69 1.96
CA GLU A 23 10.39 -7.27 1.72
C GLU A 23 11.18 -6.96 0.44
N GLU A 24 10.61 -6.09 -0.37
CA GLU A 24 11.15 -5.60 -1.61
C GLU A 24 11.26 -4.07 -1.55
N ASP A 25 12.12 -3.50 -2.39
CA ASP A 25 12.15 -2.06 -2.58
C ASP A 25 10.95 -1.63 -3.45
N TRP A 26 10.13 -0.71 -2.93
CA TRP A 26 8.89 -0.32 -3.59
C TRP A 26 9.12 0.30 -4.97
N ALA A 27 10.18 1.09 -5.15
CA ALA A 27 10.47 1.68 -6.45
C ALA A 27 10.82 0.61 -7.50
N THR A 28 11.45 -0.48 -7.07
CA THR A 28 11.69 -1.65 -7.91
C THR A 28 10.39 -2.37 -8.28
N VAL A 29 9.46 -2.49 -7.33
CA VAL A 29 8.13 -3.08 -7.57
C VAL A 29 7.33 -2.23 -8.56
N CYS A 30 7.28 -0.90 -8.42
CA CYS A 30 6.59 -0.03 -9.38
C CYS A 30 7.11 -0.25 -10.81
N ARG A 31 8.44 -0.21 -10.99
CA ARG A 31 9.06 -0.43 -12.30
C ARG A 31 8.73 -1.80 -12.90
N LYS A 32 8.62 -2.84 -12.07
CA LYS A 32 8.23 -4.18 -12.51
C LYS A 32 6.81 -4.23 -13.08
N PHE A 33 5.94 -3.34 -12.65
CA PHE A 33 4.56 -3.21 -13.11
C PHE A 33 4.39 -2.00 -14.04
N ASN A 34 5.46 -1.53 -14.70
CA ASN A 34 5.43 -0.35 -15.59
C ASN A 34 4.82 0.91 -14.95
N ASP A 35 5.00 1.05 -13.63
CA ASP A 35 4.41 2.10 -12.80
C ASP A 35 2.86 2.10 -12.79
N ASP A 36 2.21 1.04 -13.31
CA ASP A 36 0.77 0.79 -13.20
C ASP A 36 0.41 0.25 -11.81
N VAL A 37 0.41 1.19 -10.86
CA VAL A 37 0.14 0.93 -9.45
C VAL A 37 -0.86 1.95 -8.89
N SER A 38 -1.81 1.48 -8.08
CA SER A 38 -2.85 2.31 -7.48
C SER A 38 -3.04 2.01 -5.99
N ARG A 39 -3.27 3.04 -5.18
CA ARG A 39 -3.56 2.86 -3.73
C ARG A 39 -5.02 2.45 -3.55
N ILE A 40 -5.26 1.38 -2.82
CA ILE A 40 -6.61 0.90 -2.47
C ILE A 40 -7.08 1.53 -1.18
N CYS A 41 -6.30 1.37 -0.11
CA CYS A 41 -6.67 1.82 1.23
C CYS A 41 -5.44 1.99 2.13
N ASP A 42 -5.68 2.57 3.31
CA ASP A 42 -4.69 2.64 4.37
C ASP A 42 -4.61 1.29 5.10
N ALA A 43 -3.39 0.87 5.40
CA ALA A 43 -3.15 -0.32 6.21
C ALA A 43 -3.04 0.12 7.68
N THR A 44 -4.14 0.06 8.42
CA THR A 44 -4.16 0.46 9.85
C THR A 44 -3.68 -0.66 10.78
N ASP A 45 -3.83 -1.90 10.33
CA ASP A 45 -3.70 -3.09 11.20
C ASP A 45 -2.41 -3.88 10.94
N GLN A 46 -1.54 -3.38 10.06
CA GLN A 46 -0.26 -4.01 9.70
C GLN A 46 0.88 -3.09 10.14
N GLU A 47 1.38 -3.32 11.35
CA GLU A 47 2.20 -2.43 12.20
C GLU A 47 3.09 -1.38 11.48
N ASP A 48 3.83 -1.82 10.48
CA ASP A 48 4.83 -1.00 9.81
C ASP A 48 4.47 -0.54 8.39
N TYR A 49 3.36 -1.03 7.84
CA TYR A 49 2.88 -0.69 6.51
C TYR A 49 1.76 0.33 6.61
N THR A 50 1.74 1.32 5.73
CA THR A 50 0.81 2.46 5.82
C THR A 50 -0.26 2.43 4.75
N GLY A 51 -0.02 1.71 3.64
CA GLY A 51 -0.96 1.64 2.53
C GLY A 51 -0.93 0.31 1.81
N LEU A 52 -2.10 -0.10 1.33
CA LEU A 52 -2.29 -1.20 0.39
C LEU A 52 -2.36 -0.64 -1.02
N PHE A 53 -1.59 -1.23 -1.93
CA PHE A 53 -1.56 -0.89 -3.35
C PHE A 53 -1.91 -2.12 -4.18
N GLU A 54 -2.66 -1.90 -5.26
CA GLU A 54 -2.76 -2.84 -6.38
C GLU A 54 -1.73 -2.51 -7.45
N CYS A 55 -1.24 -3.54 -8.12
CA CYS A 55 -0.36 -3.46 -9.27
C CYS A 55 -0.86 -4.42 -10.34
N PHE A 56 -0.75 -4.02 -11.61
CA PHE A 56 -1.12 -4.85 -12.75
C PHE A 56 0.12 -5.24 -13.54
N ASP A 57 0.27 -6.52 -13.88
CA ASP A 57 1.30 -6.95 -14.84
C ASP A 57 0.83 -6.77 -16.29
N ASP A 58 1.72 -7.08 -17.23
CA ASP A 58 1.44 -6.99 -18.68
C ASP A 58 0.29 -7.91 -19.13
N GLU A 59 -0.04 -8.93 -18.34
CA GLU A 59 -1.18 -9.83 -18.58
C GLU A 59 -2.45 -9.35 -17.87
N ASN A 60 -2.44 -8.13 -17.33
CA ASN A 60 -3.50 -7.52 -16.54
C ASN A 60 -3.87 -8.33 -15.29
N LYS A 61 -2.92 -9.11 -14.76
CA LYS A 61 -3.08 -9.82 -13.48
C LYS A 61 -2.82 -8.86 -12.36
N ARG A 62 -3.78 -8.81 -11.45
CA ARG A 62 -3.73 -7.95 -10.27
C ARG A 62 -2.93 -8.58 -9.14
N PHE A 63 -2.08 -7.78 -8.52
CA PHE A 63 -1.29 -8.12 -7.35
C PHE A 63 -1.42 -7.04 -6.28
N PHE A 64 -1.27 -7.43 -5.02
CA PHE A 64 -1.36 -6.52 -3.90
C PHE A 64 -0.03 -6.40 -3.15
N TYR A 65 0.31 -5.18 -2.77
CA TYR A 65 1.47 -4.88 -1.95
C TYR A 65 1.10 -3.97 -0.80
N LEU A 66 1.56 -4.33 0.39
CA LEU A 66 1.62 -3.43 1.52
C LEU A 66 2.90 -2.59 1.40
N VAL A 67 2.78 -1.28 1.53
CA VAL A 67 3.89 -0.34 1.39
C VAL A 67 4.09 0.43 2.69
N LYS A 68 5.34 0.44 3.15
CA LYS A 68 5.83 1.29 4.23
C LYS A 68 6.23 2.61 3.61
N GLU A 69 5.26 3.49 3.44
CA GLU A 69 5.53 4.87 3.08
C GLU A 69 6.28 5.53 4.24
N ASP A 70 7.11 6.52 3.95
CA ASP A 70 7.80 7.27 5.00
C ASP A 70 6.76 7.82 5.99
N LYS A 71 6.83 7.39 7.25
CA LYS A 71 5.88 7.77 8.31
C LYS A 71 5.76 9.29 8.44
N ASN A 72 6.80 10.05 8.08
CA ASN A 72 6.76 11.52 8.06
C ASN A 72 5.89 12.06 6.92
N LEU A 73 5.95 11.47 5.74
CA LEU A 73 5.15 11.86 4.58
C LEU A 73 3.67 11.50 4.77
N TYR A 74 3.41 10.31 5.35
CA TYR A 74 2.05 9.85 5.66
C TYR A 74 1.39 10.71 6.76
N ARG A 75 2.09 10.98 7.87
CA ARG A 75 1.58 11.84 8.95
C ARG A 75 1.27 13.27 8.46
N MET A 76 2.08 13.82 7.56
CA MET A 76 1.76 15.11 6.94
C MET A 76 0.47 15.05 6.11
N LYS A 77 0.32 14.04 5.23
CA LYS A 77 -0.90 13.89 4.41
C LYS A 77 -2.16 13.72 5.26
N HIS A 78 -2.10 12.90 6.31
CA HIS A 78 -3.21 12.72 7.26
C HIS A 78 -3.53 13.99 8.04
N LYS A 79 -2.51 14.70 8.54
CA LYS A 79 -2.71 16.00 9.22
C LYS A 79 -3.42 17.00 8.31
N TYR A 80 -2.99 17.14 7.06
CA TYR A 80 -3.65 18.04 6.10
C TYR A 80 -5.06 17.60 5.73
N PHE A 81 -5.33 16.29 5.70
CA PHE A 81 -6.68 15.78 5.47
C PHE A 81 -7.65 16.19 6.60
N PHE A 82 -7.25 16.03 7.86
CA PHE A 82 -8.07 16.47 9.01
C PHE A 82 -8.18 18.00 9.10
N ASP A 83 -7.08 18.73 8.86
CA ASP A 83 -7.09 20.20 8.82
C ASP A 83 -8.05 20.73 7.74
N ASN A 84 -8.15 20.06 6.59
CA ASN A 84 -9.08 20.41 5.51
C ASN A 84 -10.55 20.05 5.81
N LEU A 85 -10.81 19.15 6.77
CA LEU A 85 -12.17 18.83 7.24
C LEU A 85 -12.68 19.79 8.31
N GLY A 86 -11.88 20.77 8.75
CA GLY A 86 -12.29 21.80 9.72
C GLY A 86 -12.58 21.27 11.13
N LEU A 87 -12.17 20.03 11.43
CA LEU A 87 -12.30 19.44 12.75
C LEU A 87 -11.17 19.97 13.65
N LYS A 88 -11.43 21.11 14.29
CA LYS A 88 -10.57 21.73 15.29
C LYS A 88 -11.01 21.35 16.69
#